data_AF-A0A9W9KUG1-F1
#
_entry.id   AF-A0A9W9KUG1-F1
#
_cell.length_a   1.000
_cell.length_b   1.000
_cell.length_c   1.000
_cell.angle_alpha   90.00
_cell.angle_beta   90.00
_cell.angle_gamma   90.00
#
_symmetry.space_group_name_H-M   'P 1'
#
loop_
_entity.id
_entity.type
_entity.pdbx_description
1 polymer ?
#
loop_
_entity_poly.entity_id
_entity_poly.type
_entity_poly.pdbx_seq_one_letter_code
_entity_poly.pdbx_strand_id
1 'polypeptide(L)'
;MAQRGAHHQGNHHQGNHHQGNNHQGNHHQGNHHQGDQGHQGNHHQGDHGHQGNHHQGNHHQGGHGQHGEHGHDGDHEHPCGETSGIPGEPRSTKSRVLEAGASMVQDFTPVKQICAHLNAFHVYANDPTRCVEANHYCTHLTEDMRQCLIYDSPNPNARLIGVEYMVSPRIFKTLPEEERKLWHTHEFEVKSGMLIMPAPAGVPTAAWEAAETAEMADIAPIYGKTWHLWQVDRGDPVPMGQPQLMGSLTSPEEAKLVHPQGLDGLLKERDQRFGVDYRQKAKKREGIEPVEKHPARSAPKPKIHTRTMERLFRSTLKLANARTLGRIALNGAGTFCACALIWEHLITIQLSAGPSMYPTFDVRGDWLLISRLHRHGKGIEVGDVVRFGHPNFQGVHVAKRVVGMPGDFVCQDPPLSVDIGKQGNMIQIPEGHVFLAGDNLPWSRDSRNYGPVPMGLINGKIVARVWPPSKMEWVRNPLQPAQVEESI
;
A
#
# COMPACT_ATOMS: atom_id res chain seq x y z
N MET A 1 16.33 -63.56 -9.85
CA MET A 1 16.20 -64.40 -8.65
C MET A 1 15.27 -63.71 -7.66
N ALA A 2 14.18 -64.40 -7.26
CA ALA A 2 13.21 -64.17 -6.18
C ALA A 2 12.47 -62.80 -6.10
N GLN A 3 11.14 -62.67 -6.35
CA GLN A 3 9.94 -63.11 -5.56
C GLN A 3 9.88 -62.46 -4.17
N ARG A 4 8.80 -61.91 -3.60
CA ARG A 4 7.31 -61.85 -3.71
C ARG A 4 6.88 -60.60 -2.89
N GLY A 5 5.69 -59.99 -2.90
CA GLY A 5 4.35 -60.32 -3.38
C GLY A 5 3.31 -59.63 -2.46
N ALA A 6 2.12 -59.34 -3.01
CA ALA A 6 0.77 -59.17 -2.39
C ALA A 6 -0.01 -58.04 -3.11
N HIS A 7 -0.88 -58.37 -4.07
CA HIS A 7 -2.34 -58.69 -3.99
C HIS A 7 -3.24 -57.44 -3.81
N HIS A 8 -3.99 -57.05 -4.86
CA HIS A 8 -5.45 -57.33 -5.13
C HIS A 8 -6.37 -56.41 -4.30
N GLN A 9 -7.42 -55.70 -4.76
CA GLN A 9 -8.43 -55.73 -5.85
C GLN A 9 -8.78 -54.25 -6.18
N GLY A 10 -9.14 -53.80 -7.39
CA GLY A 10 -10.37 -54.08 -8.15
C GLY A 10 -11.52 -53.15 -7.72
N ASN A 11 -11.91 -52.14 -8.52
CA ASN A 11 -13.17 -52.11 -9.29
C ASN A 11 -13.49 -50.76 -9.98
N HIS A 12 -14.28 -50.88 -11.04
CA HIS A 12 -14.80 -49.90 -11.99
C HIS A 12 -15.74 -48.82 -11.43
N HIS A 13 -15.74 -47.64 -12.07
CA HIS A 13 -16.93 -46.86 -12.48
C HIS A 13 -16.52 -45.98 -13.68
N GLN A 14 -16.91 -46.28 -14.92
CA GLN A 14 -18.14 -45.85 -15.60
C GLN A 14 -18.50 -44.37 -15.38
N GLY A 15 -18.12 -43.54 -16.36
CA GLY A 15 -18.69 -42.21 -16.61
C GLY A 15 -19.12 -42.16 -18.07
N ASN A 16 -20.43 -42.16 -18.31
CA ASN A 16 -21.06 -42.18 -19.62
C ASN A 16 -21.24 -40.75 -20.16
N HIS A 17 -21.19 -40.65 -21.49
CA HIS A 17 -21.56 -39.57 -22.39
C HIS A 17 -22.39 -38.38 -21.87
N HIS A 18 -22.02 -37.16 -22.29
CA HIS A 18 -22.93 -36.34 -23.09
C HIS A 18 -22.22 -35.55 -24.18
N GLN A 19 -22.74 -35.70 -25.39
CA GLN A 19 -22.40 -34.99 -26.62
C GLN A 19 -22.94 -33.56 -26.62
N GLY A 20 -22.22 -32.69 -27.34
CA GLY A 20 -22.79 -31.80 -28.35
C GLY A 20 -23.34 -30.45 -27.89
N ASN A 21 -22.65 -29.37 -28.25
CA ASN A 21 -23.12 -28.61 -29.40
C ASN A 21 -22.01 -27.79 -30.06
N ASN A 22 -22.07 -27.78 -31.38
CA ASN A 22 -21.17 -27.14 -32.32
C ASN A 22 -21.89 -25.90 -32.91
N HIS A 23 -21.12 -25.03 -33.56
CA HIS A 23 -21.55 -23.86 -34.36
C HIS A 23 -21.84 -22.57 -33.55
N GLN A 24 -21.40 -21.38 -33.95
CA GLN A 24 -21.17 -20.89 -35.31
C GLN A 24 -20.26 -19.65 -35.22
N GLY A 25 -19.29 -19.55 -36.14
CA GLY A 25 -18.55 -18.31 -36.34
C GLY A 25 -19.40 -17.25 -37.02
N ASN A 26 -19.02 -15.98 -36.84
CA ASN A 26 -19.28 -14.98 -37.86
C ASN A 26 -18.13 -13.97 -37.96
N HIS A 27 -17.74 -13.74 -39.20
CA HIS A 27 -16.70 -12.82 -39.67
C HIS A 27 -17.23 -11.39 -39.82
N HIS A 28 -16.27 -10.45 -39.77
CA HIS A 28 -16.18 -9.18 -40.50
C HIS A 28 -17.22 -8.05 -40.28
N GLN A 29 -16.71 -6.90 -39.82
CA GLN A 29 -16.53 -5.63 -40.55
C GLN A 29 -15.83 -4.67 -39.57
N GLY A 30 -14.68 -4.03 -39.82
CA GLY A 30 -14.14 -3.51 -41.07
C GLY A 30 -14.64 -2.09 -41.30
N ASN A 31 -14.02 -1.08 -40.68
CA ASN A 31 -14.13 0.30 -41.12
C ASN A 31 -12.79 1.05 -40.97
N HIS A 32 -12.15 1.25 -42.12
CA HIS A 32 -11.10 2.24 -42.39
C HIS A 32 -11.74 3.38 -43.18
N HIS A 33 -11.44 4.63 -42.83
CA HIS A 33 -11.26 5.82 -43.69
C HIS A 33 -10.55 6.87 -42.80
N GLN A 34 -9.28 7.24 -43.04
CA GLN A 34 -8.81 8.34 -43.91
C GLN A 34 -9.43 9.70 -43.55
N GLY A 35 -8.72 10.83 -43.36
CA GLY A 35 -7.35 11.26 -43.62
C GLY A 35 -7.34 12.81 -43.79
N ASP A 36 -6.15 13.41 -43.83
CA ASP A 36 -5.76 14.84 -44.03
C ASP A 36 -5.73 15.76 -42.79
N GLN A 37 -4.60 16.35 -42.33
CA GLN A 37 -3.39 17.01 -42.89
C GLN A 37 -3.53 18.50 -43.32
N GLY A 38 -2.59 19.31 -42.80
CA GLY A 38 -2.16 20.64 -43.29
C GLY A 38 -2.75 21.85 -42.55
N HIS A 39 -2.08 22.95 -42.22
CA HIS A 39 -0.69 23.44 -42.42
C HIS A 39 -0.53 24.73 -41.56
N GLN A 40 0.56 24.91 -40.81
CA GLN A 40 1.64 25.93 -40.95
C GLN A 40 1.30 27.46 -40.87
N GLY A 41 2.19 28.20 -40.17
CA GLY A 41 2.50 29.64 -40.39
C GLY A 41 2.19 30.56 -39.19
N ASN A 42 3.09 30.85 -38.23
CA ASN A 42 4.30 31.70 -38.23
C ASN A 42 4.01 33.22 -38.29
N HIS A 43 4.42 34.01 -37.27
CA HIS A 43 5.25 35.24 -37.34
C HIS A 43 5.15 36.21 -36.13
N HIS A 44 6.35 36.60 -35.62
CA HIS A 44 6.82 37.95 -35.18
C HIS A 44 6.18 38.61 -33.95
N GLN A 45 6.79 39.52 -33.19
CA GLN A 45 8.12 40.13 -32.96
C GLN A 45 7.85 41.05 -31.73
N GLY A 46 8.82 41.30 -30.85
CA GLY A 46 8.60 42.29 -29.79
C GLY A 46 9.67 42.27 -28.72
N ASP A 47 10.86 42.70 -29.13
CA ASP A 47 11.98 43.05 -28.27
C ASP A 47 11.68 44.40 -27.58
N HIS A 48 11.82 44.49 -26.25
CA HIS A 48 12.09 45.75 -25.55
C HIS A 48 12.77 45.44 -24.23
N GLY A 49 14.01 45.92 -24.12
CA GLY A 49 14.86 45.70 -22.98
C GLY A 49 14.81 46.77 -21.90
N HIS A 50 15.77 46.54 -20.99
CA HIS A 50 16.56 47.48 -20.22
C HIS A 50 16.17 47.85 -18.79
N GLN A 51 17.21 47.69 -17.95
CA GLN A 51 17.52 48.32 -16.68
C GLN A 51 16.71 47.77 -15.49
N GLY A 52 17.28 47.11 -14.48
CA GLY A 52 18.62 47.25 -13.90
C GLY A 52 18.58 48.31 -12.80
N ASN A 53 18.41 47.89 -11.54
CA ASN A 53 19.18 48.49 -10.46
C ASN A 53 19.25 47.63 -9.20
N HIS A 54 20.48 47.56 -8.69
CA HIS A 54 20.89 47.05 -7.40
C HIS A 54 20.48 48.00 -6.26
N HIS A 55 20.21 47.45 -5.08
CA HIS A 55 20.98 47.62 -3.82
C HIS A 55 20.11 47.14 -2.63
N GLN A 56 20.63 46.20 -1.83
CA GLN A 56 21.27 46.47 -0.52
C GLN A 56 20.39 47.40 0.34
N GLY A 57 19.89 47.04 1.52
CA GLY A 57 20.37 46.12 2.53
C GLY A 57 20.22 46.83 3.88
N ASN A 58 19.68 46.15 4.88
CA ASN A 58 20.12 46.14 6.28
C ASN A 58 18.97 45.85 7.27
N HIS A 59 19.20 44.80 8.04
CA HIS A 59 19.08 44.70 9.48
C HIS A 59 18.44 45.88 10.24
N HIS A 60 17.44 45.58 11.07
CA HIS A 60 17.55 45.79 12.50
C HIS A 60 16.69 44.81 13.31
N GLN A 61 17.30 44.32 14.39
CA GLN A 61 16.72 43.49 15.43
C GLN A 61 15.83 44.33 16.36
N GLY A 62 14.90 43.65 17.04
CA GLY A 62 14.66 43.88 18.46
C GLY A 62 13.21 44.12 18.85
N GLY A 63 12.76 43.36 19.86
CA GLY A 63 11.81 43.90 20.84
C GLY A 63 10.60 43.02 21.16
N HIS A 64 10.71 42.33 22.30
CA HIS A 64 9.64 41.67 23.06
C HIS A 64 8.39 42.54 23.35
N GLY A 65 7.25 41.90 23.59
CA GLY A 65 6.31 42.37 24.64
C GLY A 65 4.81 42.17 24.42
N GLN A 66 4.29 41.05 24.94
CA GLN A 66 3.04 40.90 25.73
C GLN A 66 1.66 41.37 25.23
N HIS A 67 0.75 40.39 25.21
CA HIS A 67 -0.65 40.36 25.66
C HIS A 67 -1.59 41.56 25.47
N GLY A 68 -2.70 41.29 24.77
CA GLY A 68 -3.97 42.00 24.91
C GLY A 68 -5.10 41.18 24.28
N GLU A 69 -5.91 40.53 25.10
CA GLU A 69 -7.25 40.04 24.72
C GLU A 69 -8.17 41.24 24.52
N HIS A 70 -8.93 41.29 23.42
CA HIS A 70 -10.30 41.81 23.37
C HIS A 70 -10.93 41.42 22.03
N GLY A 71 -12.12 40.80 22.11
CA GLY A 71 -12.88 40.33 20.96
C GLY A 71 -13.52 41.45 20.15
N HIS A 72 -13.70 41.16 18.85
CA HIS A 72 -14.74 41.76 18.03
C HIS A 72 -15.18 40.74 16.98
N ASP A 73 -16.49 40.48 16.98
CA ASP A 73 -17.21 39.82 15.90
C ASP A 73 -16.98 40.58 14.58
N GLY A 74 -16.79 39.83 13.51
CA GLY A 74 -16.61 40.35 12.17
C GLY A 74 -16.74 39.23 11.15
N ASP A 75 -17.96 39.02 10.67
CA ASP A 75 -18.27 38.26 9.47
C ASP A 75 -17.38 38.73 8.31
N HIS A 76 -16.51 37.85 7.81
CA HIS A 76 -15.85 38.05 6.52
C HIS A 76 -15.77 36.73 5.75
N GLU A 77 -16.67 36.67 4.76
CA GLU A 77 -16.64 35.99 3.48
C GLU A 77 -15.38 35.15 3.18
N HIS A 78 -15.63 33.84 3.01
CA HIS A 78 -14.69 32.84 2.51
C HIS A 78 -14.10 33.20 1.14
N PRO A 79 -12.76 33.24 1.01
CA PRO A 79 -12.08 32.96 -0.25
C PRO A 79 -11.61 31.50 -0.26
N CYS A 80 -11.93 30.78 -1.34
CA CYS A 80 -11.49 29.42 -1.62
C CYS A 80 -9.99 29.22 -1.37
N GLY A 81 -9.64 28.47 -0.31
CA GLY A 81 -8.25 28.17 0.01
C GLY A 81 -8.06 27.62 1.42
N GLU A 82 -8.88 26.67 1.87
CA GLU A 82 -8.57 25.97 3.14
C GLU A 82 -7.36 25.06 2.93
N THR A 83 -6.22 25.47 3.47
CA THR A 83 -5.16 24.56 3.89
C THR A 83 -5.76 23.63 4.93
N SER A 84 -5.72 22.31 4.70
CA SER A 84 -6.40 21.26 5.49
C SER A 84 -5.87 21.06 6.94
N GLY A 85 -5.33 22.11 7.58
CA GLY A 85 -4.65 22.03 8.87
C GLY A 85 -3.39 21.16 8.85
N ILE A 86 -2.94 20.71 7.67
CA ILE A 86 -1.74 19.89 7.48
C ILE A 86 -0.51 20.81 7.40
N PRO A 87 0.55 20.59 8.21
CA PRO A 87 1.78 21.35 8.14
C PRO A 87 2.48 21.26 6.79
N GLY A 88 3.11 22.38 6.41
CA GLY A 88 3.97 22.49 5.24
C GLY A 88 3.45 23.49 4.22
N GLU A 89 4.31 23.83 3.27
CA GLU A 89 3.95 24.69 2.15
C GLU A 89 2.98 23.97 1.20
N PRO A 90 2.03 24.68 0.57
CA PRO A 90 1.17 24.11 -0.46
C PRO A 90 1.98 23.45 -1.58
N ARG A 91 1.37 22.46 -2.25
CA ARG A 91 2.01 21.79 -3.40
C ARG A 91 2.48 22.81 -4.45
N SER A 92 3.80 22.84 -4.67
CA SER A 92 4.45 23.71 -5.64
C SER A 92 3.96 23.43 -7.07
N THR A 93 4.05 24.42 -7.97
CA THR A 93 3.74 24.24 -9.40
C THR A 93 4.52 23.08 -10.02
N LYS A 94 5.79 22.93 -9.63
CA LYS A 94 6.64 21.81 -10.05
C LYS A 94 6.04 20.47 -9.61
N SER A 95 5.63 20.32 -8.36
CA SER A 95 5.01 19.10 -7.85
C SER A 95 3.72 18.77 -8.60
N ARG A 96 2.87 19.76 -8.84
CA ARG A 96 1.61 19.58 -9.60
C ARG A 96 1.86 19.08 -11.02
N VAL A 97 2.84 19.64 -11.73
CA VAL A 97 3.21 19.21 -13.10
C VAL A 97 3.78 17.79 -13.09
N LEU A 98 4.65 17.46 -12.14
CA LEU A 98 5.23 16.13 -12.02
C LEU A 98 4.16 15.07 -11.68
N GLU A 99 3.26 15.38 -10.75
CA GLU A 99 2.14 14.51 -10.37
C GLU A 99 1.16 14.30 -11.54
N ALA A 100 0.86 15.36 -12.30
CA ALA A 100 0.04 15.24 -13.51
C ALA A 100 0.69 14.30 -14.53
N GLY A 101 1.99 14.48 -14.82
CA GLY A 101 2.74 13.59 -15.71
C GLY A 101 2.78 12.14 -15.20
N ALA A 102 3.00 11.95 -13.89
CA ALA A 102 2.97 10.63 -13.26
C ALA A 102 1.60 9.96 -13.37
N SER A 103 0.51 10.71 -13.16
CA SER A 103 -0.85 10.19 -13.23
C SER A 103 -1.26 9.70 -14.62
N MET A 104 -0.62 10.21 -15.68
CA MET A 104 -0.88 9.79 -17.06
C MET A 104 -0.20 8.46 -17.41
N VAL A 105 0.88 8.10 -16.72
CA VAL A 105 1.69 6.91 -17.04
C VAL A 105 1.60 5.80 -15.99
N GLN A 106 1.25 6.13 -14.75
CA GLN A 106 1.11 5.16 -13.67
C GLN A 106 -0.26 4.50 -13.70
N ASP A 107 -0.28 3.18 -13.56
CA ASP A 107 -1.52 2.44 -13.44
C ASP A 107 -1.90 2.21 -11.97
N PHE A 108 -2.92 2.92 -11.51
CA PHE A 108 -3.47 2.81 -10.16
C PHE A 108 -4.54 1.73 -10.03
N THR A 109 -4.37 0.58 -10.71
CA THR A 109 -5.36 -0.51 -10.73
C THR A 109 -5.96 -0.83 -9.36
N PRO A 110 -5.19 -1.00 -8.26
CA PRO A 110 -5.78 -1.28 -6.94
C PRO A 110 -6.69 -0.17 -6.42
N VAL A 111 -6.35 1.11 -6.64
CA VAL A 111 -7.16 2.26 -6.20
C VAL A 111 -8.40 2.39 -7.08
N LYS A 112 -8.30 2.09 -8.39
CA LYS A 112 -9.43 2.07 -9.32
C LYS A 112 -10.47 0.99 -9.01
N GLN A 113 -10.16 0.02 -8.13
CA GLN A 113 -11.10 -1.01 -7.67
C GLN A 113 -11.93 -0.58 -6.44
N ILE A 114 -11.77 0.64 -5.94
CA ILE A 114 -12.68 1.19 -4.94
C ILE A 114 -14.07 1.30 -5.56
N CYS A 115 -15.04 0.61 -4.97
CA CYS A 115 -16.39 0.45 -5.51
C CYS A 115 -17.49 1.04 -4.63
N ALA A 116 -17.18 1.43 -3.39
CA ALA A 116 -18.14 2.04 -2.47
C ALA A 116 -17.51 3.15 -1.64
N HIS A 117 -18.32 4.20 -1.38
CA HIS A 117 -18.04 5.24 -0.39
C HIS A 117 -19.06 5.10 0.75
N LEU A 118 -18.58 4.81 1.96
CA LEU A 118 -19.41 4.77 3.16
C LEU A 118 -19.01 5.92 4.10
N ASN A 119 -19.97 6.46 4.83
CA ASN A 119 -19.72 7.43 5.90
C ASN A 119 -20.24 6.88 7.23
N ALA A 120 -19.33 6.77 8.20
CA ALA A 120 -19.53 6.12 9.50
C ALA A 120 -18.96 6.96 10.65
N PHE A 121 -19.15 6.51 11.88
CA PHE A 121 -18.61 7.13 13.09
C PHE A 121 -17.87 6.10 13.92
N HIS A 122 -16.57 6.29 14.07
CA HIS A 122 -15.70 5.35 14.78
C HIS A 122 -15.46 5.81 16.21
N VAL A 123 -15.56 4.90 17.16
CA VAL A 123 -15.26 5.15 18.57
C VAL A 123 -13.97 4.46 18.99
N TYR A 124 -13.20 5.08 19.87
CA TYR A 124 -11.96 4.51 20.35
C TYR A 124 -12.25 3.32 21.27
N ALA A 125 -11.67 2.15 20.97
CA ALA A 125 -11.95 0.94 21.75
C ALA A 125 -11.47 1.03 23.22
N ASN A 126 -10.53 1.94 23.52
CA ASN A 126 -10.03 2.22 24.87
C ASN A 126 -10.67 3.46 25.52
N ASP A 127 -11.41 4.27 24.76
CA ASP A 127 -12.08 5.49 25.22
C ASP A 127 -13.38 5.74 24.43
N PRO A 128 -14.50 5.12 24.84
CA PRO A 128 -15.76 5.20 24.10
C PRO A 128 -16.45 6.57 24.19
N THR A 129 -15.84 7.57 24.87
CA THR A 129 -16.34 8.95 24.90
C THR A 129 -15.87 9.77 23.70
N ARG A 130 -14.89 9.27 22.97
CA ARG A 130 -14.30 9.93 21.79
C ARG A 130 -14.74 9.25 20.51
N CYS A 131 -15.00 10.05 19.49
CA CYS A 131 -15.45 9.58 18.19
C CYS A 131 -14.86 10.40 17.06
N VAL A 132 -14.72 9.77 15.90
CA VAL A 132 -14.22 10.36 14.66
C VAL A 132 -15.18 9.99 13.52
N GLU A 133 -15.64 10.98 12.77
CA GLU A 133 -16.34 10.74 11.50
C GLU A 133 -15.35 10.13 10.50
N ALA A 134 -15.75 9.03 9.86
CA ALA A 134 -14.89 8.20 9.02
C ALA A 134 -15.50 8.03 7.63
N ASN A 135 -14.75 8.41 6.60
CA ASN A 135 -15.12 8.24 5.20
C ASN A 135 -14.36 7.03 4.63
N HIS A 136 -15.08 5.95 4.41
CA HIS A 136 -14.56 4.69 3.92
C HIS A 136 -14.63 4.63 2.41
N TYR A 137 -13.52 4.28 1.79
CA TYR A 137 -13.43 3.98 0.37
C TYR A 137 -13.06 2.51 0.22
N CYS A 138 -14.09 1.69 -0.04
CA CYS A 138 -14.02 0.25 0.08
C CYS A 138 -13.81 -0.45 -1.25
N THR A 139 -13.05 -1.53 -1.21
CA THR A 139 -12.87 -2.50 -2.28
C THR A 139 -13.42 -3.84 -1.84
N HIS A 140 -14.27 -4.44 -2.67
CA HIS A 140 -14.78 -5.80 -2.48
C HIS A 140 -13.76 -6.80 -3.07
N LEU A 141 -13.00 -7.49 -2.22
CA LEU A 141 -11.97 -8.43 -2.67
C LEU A 141 -12.57 -9.79 -3.04
N THR A 142 -13.46 -10.27 -2.18
CA THR A 142 -14.26 -11.48 -2.35
C THR A 142 -15.57 -11.29 -1.59
N GLU A 143 -16.57 -12.13 -1.83
CA GLU A 143 -17.84 -12.14 -1.08
C GLU A 143 -17.67 -12.22 0.46
N ASP A 144 -16.51 -12.64 0.94
CA ASP A 144 -16.20 -12.77 2.36
C ASP A 144 -15.26 -11.71 2.93
N MET A 145 -14.68 -10.85 2.08
CA MET A 145 -13.62 -9.93 2.48
C MET A 145 -13.73 -8.61 1.74
N ARG A 146 -13.84 -7.55 2.52
CA ARG A 146 -13.74 -6.16 2.06
C ARG A 146 -12.59 -5.49 2.79
N GLN A 147 -11.99 -4.51 2.13
CA GLN A 147 -11.01 -3.64 2.75
C GLN A 147 -11.31 -2.19 2.38
N CYS A 148 -11.09 -1.26 3.32
CA CYS A 148 -11.37 0.14 3.12
C CYS A 148 -10.17 1.00 3.51
N LEU A 149 -9.90 2.01 2.70
CA LEU A 149 -9.10 3.17 3.10
C LEU A 149 -10.03 4.16 3.80
N ILE A 150 -9.61 4.68 4.95
CA ILE A 150 -10.43 5.59 5.74
C ILE A 150 -9.81 6.97 5.75
N TYR A 151 -10.60 7.97 5.37
CA TYR A 151 -10.26 9.39 5.40
C TYR A 151 -11.11 10.15 6.41
N ASP A 152 -10.59 11.27 6.92
CA ASP A 152 -11.32 12.15 7.85
C ASP A 152 -12.41 13.00 7.17
N SER A 153 -12.34 13.15 5.86
CA SER A 153 -13.32 13.88 5.05
C SER A 153 -13.41 13.27 3.64
N PRO A 154 -14.49 13.55 2.89
CA PRO A 154 -14.62 13.13 1.49
C PRO A 154 -13.99 14.13 0.50
N ASN A 155 -13.34 15.20 1.01
CA ASN A 155 -12.87 16.31 0.21
C ASN A 155 -11.45 16.07 -0.36
N PRO A 156 -11.05 16.83 -1.40
CA PRO A 156 -9.66 16.83 -1.84
C PRO A 156 -8.68 17.16 -0.70
N ASN A 157 -7.54 16.47 -0.65
CA ASN A 157 -6.51 16.57 0.40
C ASN A 157 -6.96 16.10 1.81
N ALA A 158 -8.01 15.29 1.89
CA ALA A 158 -8.38 14.58 3.12
C ALA A 158 -7.20 13.77 3.68
N ARG A 159 -7.10 13.70 5.01
CA ARG A 159 -6.05 12.93 5.70
C ARG A 159 -6.44 11.45 5.66
N LEU A 160 -5.52 10.59 5.22
CA LEU A 160 -5.68 9.15 5.37
C LEU A 160 -5.49 8.80 6.85
N ILE A 161 -6.60 8.48 7.53
CA ILE A 161 -6.60 8.27 8.98
C ILE A 161 -6.57 6.81 9.37
N GLY A 162 -6.90 5.87 8.49
CA GLY A 162 -6.95 4.47 8.88
C GLY A 162 -7.26 3.48 7.77
N VAL A 163 -7.35 2.21 8.19
CA VAL A 163 -7.77 1.09 7.36
C VAL A 163 -8.79 0.24 8.11
N GLU A 164 -9.72 -0.34 7.37
CA GLU A 164 -10.64 -1.35 7.86
C GLU A 164 -10.56 -2.61 7.01
N TYR A 165 -10.65 -3.76 7.66
CA TYR A 165 -10.99 -5.03 7.03
C TYR A 165 -12.35 -5.47 7.53
N MET A 166 -13.22 -5.91 6.62
CA MET A 166 -14.53 -6.43 6.96
C MET A 166 -14.64 -7.87 6.45
N VAL A 167 -15.10 -8.76 7.32
CA VAL A 167 -15.19 -10.19 7.01
C VAL A 167 -16.58 -10.75 7.28
N SER A 168 -16.99 -11.74 6.48
CA SER A 168 -18.26 -12.42 6.68
C SER A 168 -18.30 -13.18 8.03
N PRO A 169 -19.51 -13.47 8.55
CA PRO A 169 -19.67 -14.33 9.71
C PRO A 169 -18.95 -15.68 9.58
N ARG A 170 -18.86 -16.22 8.36
CA ARG A 170 -18.16 -17.49 8.08
C ARG A 170 -16.68 -17.38 8.44
N ILE A 171 -15.99 -16.35 7.95
CA ILE A 171 -14.57 -16.12 8.26
C ILE A 171 -14.40 -15.76 9.74
N PHE A 172 -15.26 -14.87 10.27
CA PHE A 172 -15.18 -14.44 11.66
C PHE A 172 -15.23 -15.60 12.66
N LYS A 173 -16.09 -16.61 12.41
CA LYS A 173 -16.23 -17.81 13.25
C LYS A 173 -14.97 -18.69 13.26
N THR A 174 -14.10 -18.59 12.25
CA THR A 174 -12.83 -19.34 12.19
C THR A 174 -11.70 -18.67 12.98
N LEU A 175 -11.89 -17.41 13.40
CA LEU A 175 -10.84 -16.65 14.07
C LEU A 175 -10.65 -17.12 15.53
N PRO A 176 -9.41 -17.10 16.05
CA PRO A 176 -9.15 -17.32 17.47
C PRO A 176 -9.96 -16.35 18.35
N GLU A 177 -10.32 -16.76 19.56
CA GLU A 177 -11.12 -15.94 20.48
C GLU A 177 -10.49 -14.57 20.79
N GLU A 178 -9.18 -14.52 21.04
CA GLU A 178 -8.48 -13.26 21.28
C GLU A 178 -8.51 -12.34 20.06
N GLU A 179 -8.42 -12.91 18.86
CA GLU A 179 -8.50 -12.15 17.62
C GLU A 179 -9.91 -11.59 17.45
N ARG A 180 -10.96 -12.38 17.69
CA ARG A 180 -12.37 -11.94 17.60
C ARG A 180 -12.70 -10.71 18.45
N LYS A 181 -11.98 -10.50 19.57
CA LYS A 181 -12.14 -9.31 20.43
C LYS A 181 -11.71 -8.00 19.74
N LEU A 182 -10.97 -8.07 18.64
CA LEU A 182 -10.53 -6.90 17.87
C LEU A 182 -11.53 -6.49 16.80
N TRP A 183 -12.61 -7.26 16.62
CA TRP A 183 -13.60 -7.04 15.58
C TRP A 183 -14.92 -6.57 16.15
N HIS A 184 -15.72 -5.95 15.30
CA HIS A 184 -16.91 -5.22 15.70
C HIS A 184 -18.02 -5.40 14.65
N THR A 185 -19.27 -5.61 15.06
CA THR A 185 -20.44 -5.67 14.16
C THR A 185 -20.84 -4.30 13.57
N HIS A 186 -21.36 -4.28 12.34
CA HIS A 186 -21.94 -3.06 11.75
C HIS A 186 -23.46 -2.93 11.97
N GLU A 187 -24.09 -3.90 12.66
CA GLU A 187 -25.55 -4.01 12.78
C GLU A 187 -26.20 -2.72 13.29
N PHE A 188 -25.70 -2.17 14.40
CA PHE A 188 -26.27 -0.96 14.98
C PHE A 188 -26.11 0.23 14.04
N GLU A 189 -24.94 0.39 13.42
CA GLU A 189 -24.69 1.53 12.51
C GLU A 189 -25.63 1.50 11.31
N VAL A 190 -25.81 0.31 10.74
CA VAL A 190 -26.72 0.09 9.63
C VAL A 190 -28.16 0.36 10.06
N LYS A 191 -28.65 -0.34 11.09
CA LYS A 191 -30.07 -0.30 11.48
C LYS A 191 -30.47 1.04 12.11
N SER A 192 -29.55 1.73 12.76
CA SER A 192 -29.81 3.08 13.29
C SER A 192 -29.84 4.15 12.20
N GLY A 193 -29.40 3.87 10.97
CA GLY A 193 -29.23 4.88 9.91
C GLY A 193 -27.95 5.71 10.03
N MET A 194 -27.10 5.40 11.02
CA MET A 194 -25.81 6.09 11.20
C MET A 194 -24.85 5.81 10.05
N LEU A 195 -24.75 4.57 9.56
CA LEU A 195 -23.94 4.25 8.38
C LEU A 195 -24.72 4.64 7.13
N ILE A 196 -24.11 5.40 6.23
CA ILE A 196 -24.73 5.78 4.96
C ILE A 196 -23.78 5.55 3.78
N MET A 197 -24.35 5.46 2.58
CA MET A 197 -23.63 5.69 1.34
C MET A 197 -24.03 7.05 0.78
N PRO A 198 -23.14 8.05 0.77
CA PRO A 198 -23.42 9.34 0.15
C PRO A 198 -23.86 9.19 -1.31
N ALA A 199 -24.96 9.86 -1.67
CA ALA A 199 -25.55 9.74 -2.99
C ALA A 199 -24.67 10.40 -4.07
N PRO A 200 -24.37 9.72 -5.20
CA PRO A 200 -23.69 10.33 -6.33
C PRO A 200 -24.58 11.41 -6.96
N ALA A 201 -23.95 12.49 -7.43
CA ALA A 201 -24.66 13.56 -8.13
C ALA A 201 -25.38 13.02 -9.38
N GLY A 202 -26.66 13.39 -9.54
CA GLY A 202 -27.47 13.02 -10.70
C GLY A 202 -28.15 11.65 -10.64
N VAL A 203 -27.95 10.86 -9.59
CA VAL A 203 -28.68 9.59 -9.40
C VAL A 203 -30.06 9.85 -8.77
N PRO A 204 -31.16 9.29 -9.33
CA PRO A 204 -32.49 9.44 -8.72
C PRO A 204 -32.54 8.89 -7.30
N THR A 205 -33.08 9.69 -6.37
CA THR A 205 -33.12 9.35 -4.93
C THR A 205 -33.71 7.97 -4.68
N ALA A 206 -34.87 7.64 -5.26
CA ALA A 206 -35.51 6.34 -5.03
C ALA A 206 -34.64 5.15 -5.46
N ALA A 207 -33.91 5.27 -6.58
CA ALA A 207 -33.02 4.23 -7.07
C ALA A 207 -31.79 4.09 -6.16
N TRP A 208 -31.22 5.22 -5.72
CA TRP A 208 -30.09 5.21 -4.78
C TRP A 208 -30.48 4.61 -3.43
N GLU A 209 -31.64 4.98 -2.90
CA GLU A 209 -32.14 4.45 -1.62
C GLU A 209 -32.32 2.93 -1.66
N ALA A 210 -32.80 2.38 -2.79
CA ALA A 210 -32.94 0.94 -2.96
C ALA A 210 -31.57 0.24 -3.01
N ALA A 211 -30.62 0.79 -3.77
CA ALA A 211 -29.26 0.26 -3.89
C ALA A 211 -28.51 0.31 -2.55
N GLU A 212 -28.55 1.46 -1.87
CA GLU A 212 -27.95 1.61 -0.54
C GLU A 212 -28.60 0.66 0.47
N THR A 213 -29.93 0.50 0.47
CA THR A 213 -30.59 -0.43 1.41
C THR A 213 -30.17 -1.88 1.17
N ALA A 214 -30.02 -2.29 -0.09
CA ALA A 214 -29.51 -3.62 -0.44
C ALA A 214 -28.06 -3.81 0.06
N GLU A 215 -27.19 -2.83 -0.21
CA GLU A 215 -25.79 -2.89 0.26
C GLU A 215 -25.70 -2.92 1.80
N MET A 216 -26.58 -2.20 2.48
CA MET A 216 -26.66 -2.20 3.94
C MET A 216 -27.12 -3.55 4.50
N ALA A 217 -27.96 -4.29 3.78
CA ALA A 217 -28.33 -5.65 4.15
C ALA A 217 -27.13 -6.62 4.08
N ASP A 218 -26.21 -6.40 3.13
CA ASP A 218 -24.97 -7.16 3.02
C ASP A 218 -23.91 -6.73 4.05
N ILE A 219 -23.89 -5.45 4.45
CA ILE A 219 -22.94 -4.92 5.44
C ILE A 219 -23.37 -5.21 6.89
N ALA A 220 -24.66 -5.20 7.21
CA ALA A 220 -25.13 -5.46 8.58
C ALA A 220 -24.53 -6.74 9.22
N PRO A 221 -24.45 -7.90 8.53
CA PRO A 221 -23.94 -9.13 9.12
C PRO A 221 -22.41 -9.24 9.19
N ILE A 222 -21.64 -8.42 8.47
CA ILE A 222 -20.17 -8.56 8.46
C ILE A 222 -19.51 -7.89 9.67
N TYR A 223 -18.30 -8.33 10.01
CA TYR A 223 -17.52 -7.87 11.15
C TYR A 223 -16.33 -7.04 10.68
N GLY A 224 -16.15 -5.85 11.25
CA GLY A 224 -15.07 -4.90 10.94
C GLY A 224 -13.93 -4.93 11.95
N LYS A 225 -12.69 -4.84 11.48
CA LYS A 225 -11.49 -4.58 12.29
C LYS A 225 -10.84 -3.31 11.75
N THR A 226 -10.96 -2.24 12.53
CA THR A 226 -10.50 -0.91 12.14
C THR A 226 -9.32 -0.45 12.97
N TRP A 227 -8.32 0.11 12.30
CA TRP A 227 -7.20 0.81 12.92
C TRP A 227 -7.11 2.25 12.42
N HIS A 228 -7.16 3.20 13.33
CA HIS A 228 -6.81 4.59 13.04
C HIS A 228 -5.34 4.83 13.33
N LEU A 229 -4.62 5.34 12.33
CA LEU A 229 -3.21 5.71 12.36
C LEU A 229 -3.02 7.21 12.68
N TRP A 230 -4.08 8.02 12.58
CA TRP A 230 -4.06 9.44 12.92
C TRP A 230 -5.29 9.81 13.75
N GLN A 231 -5.07 10.29 14.98
CA GLN A 231 -6.11 10.76 15.89
C GLN A 231 -6.49 12.22 15.61
N VAL A 232 -7.25 12.45 14.54
CA VAL A 232 -7.56 13.82 14.06
C VAL A 232 -8.39 14.66 15.03
N ASP A 233 -9.15 14.02 15.93
CA ASP A 233 -9.93 14.70 16.97
C ASP A 233 -9.06 15.36 18.05
N ARG A 234 -7.77 15.00 18.16
CA ARG A 234 -6.83 15.68 19.06
C ARG A 234 -6.30 17.00 18.50
N GLY A 235 -6.54 17.28 17.21
CA GLY A 235 -5.97 18.44 16.52
C GLY A 235 -4.47 18.32 16.22
N ASP A 236 -3.88 17.13 16.38
CA ASP A 236 -2.47 16.92 16.06
C ASP A 236 -2.24 17.14 14.56
N PRO A 237 -1.20 17.93 14.19
CA PRO A 237 -1.04 18.37 12.82
C PRO A 237 -0.38 17.31 11.91
N VAL A 238 0.19 16.26 12.49
CA VAL A 238 0.72 15.06 11.80
C VAL A 238 0.30 13.81 12.59
N PRO A 239 0.35 12.59 12.00
CA PRO A 239 -0.07 11.38 12.71
C PRO A 239 0.88 11.03 13.85
N MET A 240 0.53 11.47 15.05
CA MET A 240 1.32 11.25 16.28
C MET A 240 0.77 10.09 17.11
N GLY A 241 1.68 9.34 17.72
CA GLY A 241 1.36 8.24 18.63
C GLY A 241 1.17 6.90 17.93
N GLN A 242 0.67 5.93 18.69
CA GLN A 242 0.47 4.55 18.21
C GLN A 242 -0.89 4.39 17.51
N PRO A 243 -1.02 3.44 16.57
CA PRO A 243 -2.31 3.07 16.00
C PRO A 243 -3.36 2.76 17.08
N GLN A 244 -4.57 3.28 16.92
CA GLN A 244 -5.69 3.05 17.82
C GLN A 244 -6.66 2.04 17.20
N LEU A 245 -7.04 1.05 17.98
CA LEU A 245 -8.12 0.14 17.61
C LEU A 245 -9.42 0.91 17.71
N MET A 246 -10.18 0.91 16.62
CA MET A 246 -11.49 1.54 16.59
C MET A 246 -12.58 0.48 16.60
N GLY A 247 -13.67 0.82 17.27
CA GLY A 247 -14.96 0.19 17.06
C GLY A 247 -15.92 1.21 16.48
N SER A 248 -17.17 0.93 16.73
CA SER A 248 -18.32 1.66 16.24
C SER A 248 -19.31 1.86 17.40
N LEU A 249 -20.36 2.65 17.23
CA LEU A 249 -21.45 2.68 18.21
C LEU A 249 -22.28 1.39 18.11
N THR A 250 -22.68 0.82 19.25
CA THR A 250 -23.52 -0.39 19.31
C THR A 250 -24.89 -0.18 19.93
N SER A 251 -25.11 0.98 20.55
CA SER A 251 -26.39 1.33 21.15
C SER A 251 -26.63 2.84 21.20
N PRO A 252 -27.89 3.29 21.38
CA PRO A 252 -28.20 4.70 21.59
C PRO A 252 -27.58 5.27 22.88
N GLU A 253 -27.34 4.43 23.89
CA GLU A 253 -26.66 4.81 25.14
C GLU A 253 -25.19 5.13 24.89
N GLU A 254 -24.49 4.33 24.07
CA GLU A 254 -23.11 4.64 23.66
C GLU A 254 -23.04 5.95 22.88
N ALA A 255 -24.03 6.24 22.02
CA ALA A 255 -24.08 7.50 21.29
C ALA A 255 -24.13 8.73 22.24
N LYS A 256 -24.76 8.57 23.42
CA LYS A 256 -24.81 9.62 24.45
C LYS A 256 -23.49 9.83 25.18
N LEU A 257 -22.59 8.85 25.17
CA LEU A 257 -21.24 9.01 25.74
C LEU A 257 -20.39 9.95 24.89
N VAL A 258 -20.62 9.95 23.59
CA VAL A 258 -19.89 10.75 22.60
C VAL A 258 -20.52 12.13 22.42
N HIS A 259 -21.85 12.20 22.40
CA HIS A 259 -22.56 13.46 22.17
C HIS A 259 -23.78 13.58 23.13
N PRO A 260 -23.97 14.71 23.86
CA PRO A 260 -25.04 14.84 24.85
C PRO A 260 -26.46 14.60 24.32
N GLN A 261 -26.70 14.95 23.05
CA GLN A 261 -27.97 14.73 22.35
C GLN A 261 -28.08 13.34 21.68
N GLY A 262 -27.12 12.45 21.90
CA GLY A 262 -27.03 11.16 21.22
C GLY A 262 -26.84 11.31 19.71
N LEU A 263 -27.43 10.38 18.94
CA LEU A 263 -27.36 10.37 17.47
C LEU A 263 -27.90 11.68 16.84
N ASP A 264 -28.93 12.28 17.45
CA ASP A 264 -29.57 13.50 16.93
C ASP A 264 -28.56 14.64 16.76
N GLY A 265 -27.65 14.79 17.71
CA GLY A 265 -26.62 15.81 17.66
C GLY A 265 -25.37 15.36 16.93
N LEU A 266 -24.94 14.10 17.14
CA LEU A 266 -23.76 13.53 16.48
C LEU A 266 -23.88 13.56 14.94
N LEU A 267 -25.08 13.25 14.42
CA LEU A 267 -25.31 13.12 12.99
C LEU A 267 -25.80 14.40 12.32
N LYS A 268 -26.14 15.45 13.09
CA LYS A 268 -26.79 16.66 12.57
C LYS A 268 -26.03 17.31 11.42
N GLU A 269 -24.74 17.59 11.62
CA GLU A 269 -23.91 18.25 10.61
C GLU A 269 -23.66 17.35 9.40
N ARG A 270 -23.47 16.04 9.63
CA ARG A 270 -23.30 15.04 8.59
C ARG A 270 -24.55 14.94 7.71
N ASP A 271 -25.72 14.81 8.33
CA ASP A 271 -27.01 14.69 7.66
C ASP A 271 -27.32 15.94 6.83
N GLN A 272 -27.02 17.14 7.37
CA GLN A 272 -27.12 18.39 6.63
C GLN A 272 -26.17 18.42 5.42
N ARG A 273 -24.91 18.01 5.60
CA ARG A 273 -23.89 18.02 4.54
C ARG A 273 -24.21 17.06 3.39
N PHE A 274 -24.75 15.88 3.69
CA PHE A 274 -25.10 14.87 2.69
C PHE A 274 -26.56 14.92 2.23
N GLY A 275 -27.39 15.79 2.82
CA GLY A 275 -28.81 15.90 2.49
C GLY A 275 -29.60 14.63 2.83
N VAL A 276 -29.25 13.96 3.93
CA VAL A 276 -29.88 12.71 4.38
C VAL A 276 -30.60 12.90 5.72
N ASP A 277 -31.49 11.96 6.05
CA ASP A 277 -32.12 11.85 7.37
C ASP A 277 -31.92 10.43 7.89
N TYR A 278 -31.07 10.29 8.90
CA TYR A 278 -30.72 8.99 9.46
C TYR A 278 -31.94 8.23 10.01
N ARG A 279 -33.02 8.91 10.45
CA ARG A 279 -34.24 8.23 10.93
C ARG A 279 -35.03 7.61 9.79
N GLN A 280 -35.07 8.28 8.63
CA GLN A 280 -35.67 7.71 7.44
C GLN A 280 -34.88 6.50 6.95
N LYS A 281 -33.54 6.57 7.01
CA LYS A 281 -32.66 5.43 6.73
C LYS A 281 -32.95 4.27 7.69
N ALA A 282 -33.02 4.53 9.00
CA ALA A 282 -33.34 3.53 10.00
C ALA A 282 -34.67 2.83 9.71
N LYS A 283 -35.72 3.60 9.44
CA LYS A 283 -37.07 3.09 9.14
C LYS A 283 -37.08 2.16 7.93
N LYS A 284 -36.35 2.51 6.85
CA LYS A 284 -36.25 1.66 5.65
C LYS A 284 -35.48 0.36 5.89
N ARG A 285 -34.64 0.32 6.94
CA ARG A 285 -33.77 -0.79 7.30
C ARG A 285 -34.32 -1.66 8.44
N GLU A 286 -35.54 -1.39 8.91
CA GLU A 286 -36.21 -2.19 9.95
C GLU A 286 -36.34 -3.67 9.56
N GLY A 287 -36.52 -3.95 8.26
CA GLY A 287 -36.62 -5.30 7.71
C GLY A 287 -35.29 -6.05 7.54
N ILE A 288 -34.14 -5.45 7.87
CA ILE A 288 -32.86 -6.15 7.87
C ILE A 288 -32.80 -7.09 9.07
N GLU A 289 -32.62 -8.39 8.79
CA GLU A 289 -32.57 -9.45 9.79
C GLU A 289 -31.54 -9.15 10.88
N PRO A 290 -31.87 -9.36 12.16
CA PRO A 290 -30.91 -9.20 13.25
C PRO A 290 -29.72 -10.15 13.10
N VAL A 291 -28.54 -9.66 13.47
CA VAL A 291 -27.32 -10.45 13.43
C VAL A 291 -27.10 -11.07 14.81
N GLU A 292 -26.71 -12.35 14.87
CA GLU A 292 -26.34 -12.98 16.14
C GLU A 292 -25.15 -12.22 16.75
N LYS A 293 -25.41 -11.44 17.80
CA LYS A 293 -24.40 -10.67 18.50
C LYS A 293 -23.45 -11.63 19.22
N HIS A 294 -22.24 -11.81 18.68
CA HIS A 294 -21.20 -12.51 19.41
C HIS A 294 -20.85 -11.69 20.67
N PRO A 295 -20.81 -12.27 21.88
CA PRO A 295 -20.67 -11.55 23.15
C PRO A 295 -19.36 -10.79 23.34
N ALA A 296 -18.46 -10.81 22.35
CA ALA A 296 -17.14 -10.18 22.42
C ALA A 296 -17.16 -8.64 22.37
N ARG A 297 -18.33 -8.02 22.10
CA ARG A 297 -18.46 -6.56 22.03
C ARG A 297 -19.38 -5.92 23.08
N SER A 298 -20.02 -6.69 23.97
CA SER A 298 -20.95 -6.15 24.98
C SER A 298 -20.41 -6.14 26.42
N ALA A 299 -19.12 -6.39 26.63
CA ALA A 299 -18.50 -6.29 27.94
C ALA A 299 -17.51 -5.11 27.98
N PRO A 300 -17.56 -4.23 29.00
CA PRO A 300 -16.45 -3.31 29.25
C PRO A 300 -15.21 -4.17 29.44
N LYS A 301 -14.26 -4.08 28.51
CA LYS A 301 -13.06 -4.89 28.57
C LYS A 301 -12.37 -4.58 29.90
N PRO A 302 -11.99 -5.60 30.68
CA PRO A 302 -11.20 -5.35 31.87
C PRO A 302 -9.99 -4.55 31.43
N LYS A 303 -9.66 -3.47 32.18
CA LYS A 303 -8.35 -2.82 32.09
C LYS A 303 -7.35 -3.93 31.86
N ILE A 304 -6.62 -3.91 30.73
CA ILE A 304 -5.63 -4.92 30.42
C ILE A 304 -4.69 -4.91 31.61
N HIS A 305 -4.94 -5.81 32.54
CA HIS A 305 -4.15 -5.94 33.73
C HIS A 305 -3.00 -6.74 33.18
N THR A 306 -1.97 -6.02 32.79
CA THR A 306 -0.60 -6.46 32.67
C THR A 306 -0.16 -7.07 34.01
N ARG A 307 -0.89 -7.99 34.62
CA ARG A 307 -0.62 -8.58 35.93
C ARG A 307 -0.18 -10.03 35.84
N THR A 308 -0.37 -10.73 34.72
CA THR A 308 0.05 -12.13 34.61
C THR A 308 1.50 -12.23 34.13
N MET A 309 1.85 -11.54 33.03
CA MET A 309 3.25 -11.35 32.63
C MET A 309 4.01 -10.57 33.70
N GLU A 310 3.41 -9.56 34.31
CA GLU A 310 4.08 -8.80 35.38
C GLU A 310 4.20 -9.58 36.69
N ARG A 311 3.34 -10.57 37.01
CA ARG A 311 3.58 -11.47 38.16
C ARG A 311 4.66 -12.49 37.86
N LEU A 312 4.74 -13.02 36.64
CA LEU A 312 5.82 -13.93 36.23
C LEU A 312 7.16 -13.19 36.11
N PHE A 313 7.14 -11.98 35.57
CA PHE A 313 8.29 -11.09 35.43
C PHE A 313 8.68 -10.52 36.80
N ARG A 314 7.73 -10.13 37.68
CA ARG A 314 8.02 -9.68 39.06
C ARG A 314 8.42 -10.85 39.98
N SER A 315 7.96 -12.08 39.77
CA SER A 315 8.41 -13.23 40.56
C SER A 315 9.82 -13.65 40.16
N THR A 316 10.19 -13.57 38.88
CA THR A 316 11.55 -13.78 38.39
C THR A 316 12.49 -12.61 38.72
N LEU A 317 12.02 -11.36 38.65
CA LEU A 317 12.75 -10.15 39.06
C LEU A 317 13.02 -10.09 40.57
N LYS A 318 12.10 -10.57 41.41
CA LYS A 318 12.29 -10.57 42.88
C LYS A 318 13.33 -11.59 43.36
N LEU A 319 13.74 -12.53 42.51
CA LEU A 319 14.76 -13.54 42.79
C LEU A 319 16.09 -13.25 42.06
N ALA A 320 16.14 -12.27 41.17
CA ALA A 320 17.32 -11.92 40.40
C ALA A 320 18.04 -10.70 41.01
N ASN A 321 19.29 -10.90 41.42
CA ASN A 321 20.18 -9.85 41.90
C ASN A 321 20.30 -8.71 40.85
N ALA A 322 20.36 -7.45 41.26
CA ALA A 322 20.41 -6.28 40.35
C ALA A 322 21.55 -6.38 39.31
N ARG A 323 22.65 -7.05 39.68
CA ARG A 323 23.77 -7.37 38.79
C ARG A 323 23.37 -8.33 37.65
N THR A 324 22.50 -9.30 37.90
CA THR A 324 22.02 -10.26 36.89
C THR A 324 21.11 -9.57 35.88
N LEU A 325 20.23 -8.68 36.35
CA LEU A 325 19.36 -7.88 35.49
C LEU A 325 20.13 -6.91 34.60
N GLY A 326 21.13 -6.22 35.15
CA GLY A 326 22.02 -5.36 34.36
C GLY A 326 22.77 -6.13 33.27
N ARG A 327 23.24 -7.36 33.56
CA ARG A 327 23.91 -8.22 32.58
C ARG A 327 22.97 -8.70 31.47
N ILE A 328 21.74 -9.09 31.80
CA ILE A 328 20.75 -9.51 30.80
C ILE A 328 20.40 -8.34 29.88
N ALA A 329 20.16 -7.15 30.43
CA ALA A 329 19.85 -5.96 29.65
C ALA A 329 21.01 -5.58 28.71
N LEU A 330 22.24 -5.57 29.22
CA LEU A 330 23.43 -5.26 28.42
C LEU A 330 23.67 -6.29 27.30
N ASN A 331 23.52 -7.59 27.61
CA ASN A 331 23.66 -8.65 26.61
C ASN A 331 22.54 -8.59 25.56
N GLY A 332 21.31 -8.26 25.96
CA GLY A 332 20.18 -8.07 25.06
C GLY A 332 20.42 -6.90 24.11
N ALA A 333 20.84 -5.74 24.64
CA ALA A 333 21.21 -4.58 23.82
C ALA A 333 22.37 -4.90 22.87
N GLY A 334 23.42 -5.57 23.36
CA GLY A 334 24.54 -6.01 22.54
C GLY A 334 24.13 -6.95 21.42
N THR A 335 23.23 -7.91 21.70
CA THR A 335 22.69 -8.85 20.70
C THR A 335 21.86 -8.12 19.66
N PHE A 336 21.00 -7.19 20.06
CA PHE A 336 20.21 -6.39 19.13
C PHE A 336 21.11 -5.55 18.21
N CYS A 337 22.10 -4.85 18.76
CA CYS A 337 23.07 -4.10 17.97
C CYS A 337 23.85 -5.01 17.02
N ALA A 338 24.28 -6.19 17.47
CA ALA A 338 24.96 -7.16 16.61
C ALA A 338 24.05 -7.61 15.46
N CYS A 339 22.79 -7.96 15.72
CA CYS A 339 21.82 -8.33 14.70
C CYS A 339 21.56 -7.18 13.70
N ALA A 340 21.43 -5.95 14.19
CA ALA A 340 21.25 -4.77 13.34
C ALA A 340 22.46 -4.54 12.42
N LEU A 341 23.69 -4.62 12.96
CA LEU A 341 24.92 -4.50 12.18
C LEU A 341 25.07 -5.63 11.15
N ILE A 342 24.70 -6.86 11.52
CA ILE A 342 24.68 -8.00 10.58
C ILE A 342 23.68 -7.72 9.45
N TRP A 343 22.47 -7.25 9.78
CA TRP A 343 21.43 -6.95 8.80
C TRP A 343 21.80 -5.79 7.86
N GLU A 344 22.47 -4.77 8.40
CA GLU A 344 22.82 -3.57 7.63
C GLU A 344 24.05 -3.77 6.74
N HIS A 345 25.05 -4.51 7.24
CA HIS A 345 26.38 -4.57 6.64
C HIS A 345 26.78 -5.93 6.05
N LEU A 346 26.15 -7.03 6.47
CA LEU A 346 26.52 -8.37 5.98
C LEU A 346 25.44 -8.95 5.07
N ILE A 347 24.20 -9.00 5.52
CA ILE A 347 23.13 -9.76 4.87
C ILE A 347 21.82 -9.00 4.94
N THR A 348 21.07 -8.96 3.84
CA THR A 348 19.67 -8.51 3.86
C THR A 348 18.80 -9.47 3.06
N ILE A 349 17.52 -9.58 3.41
CA ILE A 349 16.55 -10.38 2.67
C ILE A 349 15.50 -9.44 2.12
N GLN A 350 15.18 -9.56 0.83
CA GLN A 350 14.21 -8.70 0.18
C GLN A 350 13.25 -9.47 -0.72
N LEU A 351 11.99 -9.06 -0.74
CA LEU A 351 10.97 -9.56 -1.65
C LEU A 351 11.23 -9.06 -3.08
N SER A 352 11.30 -9.99 -4.02
CA SER A 352 11.38 -9.72 -5.46
C SER A 352 10.00 -9.48 -6.05
N ALA A 353 9.90 -8.45 -6.90
CA ALA A 353 8.72 -8.15 -7.69
C ALA A 353 9.13 -7.59 -9.05
N GLY A 354 8.65 -8.19 -10.13
CA GLY A 354 8.87 -7.77 -11.50
C GLY A 354 9.31 -8.92 -12.41
N PRO A 355 8.94 -8.89 -13.71
CA PRO A 355 9.21 -9.99 -14.64
C PRO A 355 10.66 -10.07 -15.13
N SER A 356 11.49 -9.06 -14.86
CA SER A 356 12.74 -8.85 -15.60
C SER A 356 13.85 -9.89 -15.36
N MET A 357 13.78 -10.63 -14.24
CA MET A 357 14.72 -11.70 -13.91
C MET A 357 14.10 -13.10 -14.10
N TYR A 358 12.91 -13.18 -14.71
CA TYR A 358 12.32 -14.47 -15.06
C TYR A 358 13.15 -15.15 -16.17
N PRO A 359 13.42 -16.47 -16.10
CA PRO A 359 12.91 -17.46 -15.15
C PRO A 359 13.74 -17.64 -13.87
N THR A 360 14.87 -16.95 -13.70
CA THR A 360 15.72 -17.07 -12.50
C THR A 360 14.97 -16.73 -11.22
N PHE A 361 14.15 -15.68 -11.25
CA PHE A 361 13.21 -15.34 -10.18
C PHE A 361 11.78 -15.24 -10.72
N ASP A 362 10.81 -15.67 -9.91
CA ASP A 362 9.39 -15.50 -10.23
C ASP A 362 9.02 -14.01 -10.27
N VAL A 363 7.96 -13.70 -11.03
CA VAL A 363 7.45 -12.33 -11.20
C VAL A 363 7.05 -11.70 -9.86
N ARG A 364 6.62 -12.49 -8.87
CA ARG A 364 6.30 -12.05 -7.49
C ARG A 364 6.51 -13.20 -6.52
N GLY A 365 6.88 -12.88 -5.28
CA GLY A 365 6.81 -13.83 -4.14
C GLY A 365 8.14 -14.45 -3.71
N ASP A 366 9.21 -14.27 -4.49
CA ASP A 366 10.54 -14.77 -4.14
C ASP A 366 11.21 -13.87 -3.09
N TRP A 367 11.68 -14.45 -1.99
CA TRP A 367 12.55 -13.73 -1.05
C TRP A 367 14.00 -14.03 -1.36
N LEU A 368 14.77 -12.98 -1.61
CA LEU A 368 16.14 -13.06 -2.10
C LEU A 368 17.11 -12.69 -0.98
N LEU A 369 18.09 -13.55 -0.74
CA LEU A 369 19.21 -13.32 0.15
C LEU A 369 20.28 -12.52 -0.58
N ILE A 370 20.59 -11.33 -0.05
CA ILE A 370 21.55 -10.39 -0.61
C ILE A 370 22.76 -10.28 0.33
N SER A 371 23.93 -10.63 -0.19
CA SER A 371 25.22 -10.44 0.48
C SER A 371 25.72 -9.01 0.26
N ARG A 372 25.80 -8.24 1.35
CA ARG A 372 26.30 -6.86 1.40
C ARG A 372 27.82 -6.77 1.39
N LEU A 373 28.52 -7.91 1.54
CA LEU A 373 29.97 -7.99 1.37
C LEU A 373 30.42 -7.56 -0.05
N HIS A 374 29.55 -7.76 -1.04
CA HIS A 374 29.75 -7.38 -2.44
C HIS A 374 29.26 -5.96 -2.79
N ARG A 375 28.97 -5.11 -1.79
CA ARG A 375 28.58 -3.71 -2.02
C ARG A 375 29.68 -2.97 -2.78
N HIS A 376 29.27 -2.00 -3.60
CA HIS A 376 30.15 -1.24 -4.50
C HIS A 376 30.87 -2.13 -5.52
N GLY A 377 30.29 -3.29 -5.85
CA GLY A 377 30.81 -4.23 -6.85
C GLY A 377 32.05 -5.01 -6.43
N LYS A 378 32.31 -5.18 -5.12
CA LYS A 378 33.44 -5.98 -4.64
C LYS A 378 33.24 -7.46 -4.94
N GLY A 379 34.18 -8.08 -5.65
CA GLY A 379 34.18 -9.53 -5.91
C GLY A 379 32.90 -10.02 -6.61
N ILE A 380 32.32 -9.18 -7.47
CA ILE A 380 31.29 -9.61 -8.42
C ILE A 380 31.97 -9.99 -9.72
N GLU A 381 31.37 -10.95 -10.42
CA GLU A 381 31.89 -11.48 -11.68
C GLU A 381 30.78 -11.54 -12.74
N VAL A 382 31.15 -11.73 -14.01
CA VAL A 382 30.18 -11.97 -15.08
C VAL A 382 29.29 -13.16 -14.72
N GLY A 383 27.98 -12.96 -14.84
CA GLY A 383 26.96 -13.93 -14.51
C GLY A 383 26.41 -13.84 -13.09
N ASP A 384 27.01 -13.04 -12.21
CA ASP A 384 26.42 -12.75 -10.91
C ASP A 384 25.14 -11.94 -11.04
N VAL A 385 24.22 -12.12 -10.09
CA VAL A 385 23.03 -11.28 -9.98
C VAL A 385 23.25 -10.25 -8.87
N VAL A 386 23.09 -8.98 -9.19
CA VAL A 386 23.33 -7.88 -8.26
C VAL A 386 22.06 -7.07 -8.04
N ARG A 387 21.88 -6.59 -6.80
CA ARG A 387 20.94 -5.53 -6.45
C ARG A 387 21.68 -4.20 -6.49
N PHE A 388 21.12 -3.21 -7.19
CA PHE A 388 21.69 -1.86 -7.27
C PHE A 388 20.59 -0.80 -7.27
N GLY A 389 20.96 0.43 -6.90
CA GLY A 389 20.10 1.60 -7.06
C GLY A 389 19.97 1.99 -8.52
N HIS A 390 18.74 2.23 -9.00
CA HIS A 390 18.49 2.56 -10.38
C HIS A 390 19.13 3.93 -10.75
N PRO A 391 19.93 4.03 -11.82
CA PRO A 391 20.70 5.25 -12.11
C PRO A 391 19.81 6.48 -12.37
N ASN A 392 18.65 6.27 -12.99
CA ASN A 392 17.73 7.36 -13.34
C ASN A 392 16.62 7.62 -12.32
N PHE A 393 16.43 6.74 -11.33
CA PHE A 393 15.29 6.82 -10.39
C PHE A 393 15.77 6.60 -8.96
N GLN A 394 15.91 7.70 -8.21
CA GLN A 394 16.35 7.66 -6.82
C GLN A 394 15.36 6.87 -5.95
N GLY A 395 15.88 6.11 -4.99
CA GLY A 395 15.08 5.27 -4.09
C GLY A 395 14.57 3.96 -4.70
N VAL A 396 14.73 3.74 -6.01
CA VAL A 396 14.36 2.50 -6.69
C VAL A 396 15.55 1.56 -6.71
N HIS A 397 15.35 0.31 -6.28
CA HIS A 397 16.34 -0.76 -6.40
C HIS A 397 15.86 -1.83 -7.36
N VAL A 398 16.78 -2.35 -8.17
CA VAL A 398 16.50 -3.38 -9.16
C VAL A 398 17.54 -4.50 -9.08
N ALA A 399 17.16 -5.69 -9.56
CA ALA A 399 18.03 -6.84 -9.69
C ALA A 399 18.32 -7.10 -11.17
N LYS A 400 19.58 -7.30 -11.52
CA LYS A 400 20.04 -7.65 -12.88
C LYS A 400 21.26 -8.56 -12.81
N ARG A 401 21.49 -9.31 -13.89
CA ARG A 401 22.69 -10.11 -14.09
C ARG A 401 23.81 -9.26 -14.67
N VAL A 402 25.02 -9.46 -14.17
CA VAL A 402 26.25 -8.88 -14.71
C VAL A 402 26.57 -9.59 -16.03
N VAL A 403 26.66 -8.83 -17.11
CA VAL A 403 26.99 -9.34 -18.45
C VAL A 403 28.37 -8.86 -18.88
N GLY A 404 28.83 -7.70 -18.39
CA GLY A 404 30.18 -7.20 -18.65
C GLY A 404 30.74 -6.45 -17.44
N MET A 405 32.03 -6.65 -17.21
CA MET A 405 32.86 -6.01 -16.18
C MET A 405 33.65 -4.84 -16.77
N PRO A 406 34.26 -3.98 -15.94
CA PRO A 406 35.16 -2.92 -16.43
C PRO A 406 36.18 -3.45 -17.45
N GLY A 407 36.30 -2.77 -18.60
CA GLY A 407 37.21 -3.14 -19.67
C GLY A 407 36.66 -4.14 -20.69
N ASP A 408 35.60 -4.89 -20.35
CA ASP A 408 34.96 -5.84 -21.27
C ASP A 408 34.33 -5.14 -22.46
N PHE A 409 34.25 -5.85 -23.58
CA PHE A 409 33.48 -5.44 -24.74
C PHE A 409 32.15 -6.20 -24.76
N VAL A 410 31.04 -5.47 -24.80
CA VAL A 410 29.69 -6.05 -24.89
C VAL A 410 28.93 -5.46 -26.06
N CYS A 411 28.07 -6.26 -26.67
CA CYS A 411 27.13 -5.76 -27.66
C CYS A 411 25.96 -5.08 -26.94
N GLN A 412 25.81 -3.78 -27.14
CA GLN A 412 24.66 -3.03 -26.65
C GLN A 412 23.51 -3.16 -27.65
N ASP A 413 22.76 -4.24 -27.54
CA ASP A 413 21.58 -4.46 -28.37
C ASP A 413 20.48 -3.42 -28.10
N PRO A 414 19.57 -3.18 -29.05
CA PRO A 414 18.44 -2.30 -28.85
C PRO A 414 17.62 -2.69 -27.61
N PRO A 415 17.06 -1.69 -26.89
CA PRO A 415 16.17 -1.93 -25.78
C PRO A 415 15.07 -2.96 -26.07
N LEU A 416 14.84 -3.89 -25.14
CA LEU A 416 13.81 -4.93 -25.24
C LEU A 416 13.99 -5.92 -26.41
N SER A 417 15.11 -5.87 -27.14
CA SER A 417 15.43 -6.85 -28.17
C SER A 417 15.55 -8.25 -27.58
N VAL A 418 15.06 -9.24 -28.34
CA VAL A 418 15.27 -10.68 -28.10
C VAL A 418 16.48 -11.21 -28.88
N ASP A 419 16.89 -10.52 -29.93
CA ASP A 419 18.10 -10.83 -30.70
C ASP A 419 19.31 -10.21 -30.00
N ILE A 420 20.18 -11.07 -29.47
CA ILE A 420 21.43 -10.66 -28.80
C ILE A 420 22.57 -10.67 -29.82
N GLY A 421 23.39 -9.62 -29.83
CA GLY A 421 24.63 -9.56 -30.59
C GLY A 421 24.48 -9.32 -32.09
N LYS A 422 23.26 -9.09 -32.60
CA LYS A 422 23.01 -8.98 -34.06
C LYS A 422 22.88 -7.54 -34.56
N GLN A 423 22.36 -6.65 -33.73
CA GLN A 423 21.97 -5.30 -34.13
C GLN A 423 22.59 -4.21 -33.25
N GLY A 424 23.19 -4.60 -32.12
CA GLY A 424 23.82 -3.68 -31.19
C GLY A 424 25.19 -3.19 -31.64
N ASN A 425 25.59 -2.06 -31.08
CA ASN A 425 26.96 -1.56 -31.21
C ASN A 425 27.82 -2.21 -30.14
N MET A 426 29.04 -2.61 -30.49
CA MET A 426 30.03 -3.02 -29.51
C MET A 426 30.49 -1.81 -28.71
N ILE A 427 30.36 -1.88 -27.39
CA ILE A 427 30.84 -0.87 -26.47
C ILE A 427 31.87 -1.48 -25.52
N GLN A 428 32.90 -0.71 -25.18
CA GLN A 428 33.78 -1.05 -24.07
C GLN A 428 33.18 -0.51 -22.77
N ILE A 429 33.14 -1.34 -21.73
CA ILE A 429 32.61 -0.93 -20.43
C ILE A 429 33.63 -0.03 -19.73
N PRO A 430 33.23 1.21 -19.36
CA PRO A 430 34.14 2.14 -18.67
C PRO A 430 34.62 1.59 -17.33
N GLU A 431 35.80 2.05 -16.91
CA GLU A 431 36.31 1.77 -15.57
C GLU A 431 35.30 2.13 -14.48
N GLY A 432 35.19 1.28 -13.47
CA GLY A 432 34.22 1.43 -12.38
C GLY A 432 32.75 1.24 -12.75
N HIS A 433 32.43 0.75 -13.96
CA HIS A 433 31.07 0.45 -14.41
C HIS A 433 30.89 -1.03 -14.74
N VAL A 434 29.64 -1.49 -14.72
CA VAL A 434 29.24 -2.83 -15.16
C VAL A 434 28.10 -2.76 -16.16
N PHE A 435 28.05 -3.70 -17.08
CA PHE A 435 26.89 -3.87 -17.96
C PHE A 435 25.95 -4.90 -17.36
N LEU A 436 24.70 -4.49 -17.14
CA LEU A 436 23.70 -5.29 -16.45
C LEU A 436 22.53 -5.59 -17.38
N ALA A 437 22.07 -6.84 -17.42
CA ALA A 437 20.90 -7.26 -18.18
C ALA A 437 19.93 -8.09 -17.32
N GLY A 438 18.65 -8.03 -17.63
CA GLY A 438 17.68 -8.95 -17.03
C GLY A 438 17.61 -10.25 -17.83
N ASP A 439 17.35 -11.36 -17.15
CA ASP A 439 17.22 -12.67 -17.82
C ASP A 439 15.96 -12.74 -18.72
N ASN A 440 14.94 -11.94 -18.43
CA ASN A 440 13.77 -11.77 -19.29
C ASN A 440 13.98 -10.57 -20.22
N LEU A 441 14.77 -10.78 -21.29
CA LEU A 441 15.23 -9.74 -22.21
C LEU A 441 14.12 -8.79 -22.73
N PRO A 442 12.96 -9.26 -23.22
CA PRO A 442 11.90 -8.37 -23.74
C PRO A 442 11.15 -7.61 -22.64
N TRP A 443 11.31 -8.01 -21.37
CA TRP A 443 10.65 -7.40 -20.21
C TRP A 443 11.67 -6.80 -19.21
N SER A 444 12.86 -6.48 -19.69
CA SER A 444 13.92 -5.93 -18.88
C SER A 444 14.34 -4.54 -19.36
N ARG A 445 14.11 -3.54 -18.49
CA ARG A 445 14.77 -2.23 -18.59
C ARG A 445 16.11 -2.32 -17.88
N ASP A 446 17.19 -2.27 -18.64
CA ASP A 446 18.55 -2.57 -18.16
C ASP A 446 19.62 -1.72 -18.86
N SER A 447 20.90 -2.13 -18.84
CA SER A 447 21.98 -1.34 -19.43
C SER A 447 21.82 -1.11 -20.94
N ARG A 448 20.98 -1.89 -21.64
CA ARG A 448 20.60 -1.59 -23.03
C ARG A 448 19.83 -0.27 -23.15
N ASN A 449 19.07 0.11 -22.11
CA ASN A 449 18.26 1.32 -22.07
C ASN A 449 19.03 2.56 -21.60
N TYR A 450 19.88 2.41 -20.59
CA TYR A 450 20.50 3.54 -19.90
C TYR A 450 22.03 3.46 -19.81
N GLY A 451 22.64 2.48 -20.46
CA GLY A 451 24.08 2.30 -20.53
C GLY A 451 24.68 1.55 -19.31
N PRO A 452 26.02 1.46 -19.27
CA PRO A 452 26.75 0.86 -18.15
C PRO A 452 26.42 1.54 -16.82
N VAL A 453 26.34 0.75 -15.74
CA VAL A 453 25.94 1.19 -14.41
C VAL A 453 27.18 1.35 -13.52
N PRO A 454 27.35 2.50 -12.81
CA PRO A 454 28.43 2.66 -11.85
C PRO A 454 28.39 1.59 -10.76
N MET A 455 29.50 0.91 -10.51
CA MET A 455 29.61 -0.13 -9.48
C MET A 455 29.28 0.41 -8.08
N GLY A 456 29.48 1.71 -7.84
CA GLY A 456 29.10 2.40 -6.60
C GLY A 456 27.59 2.33 -6.29
N LEU A 457 26.73 2.12 -7.30
CA LEU A 457 25.29 1.94 -7.09
C LEU A 457 24.93 0.52 -6.64
N ILE A 458 25.87 -0.43 -6.69
CA ILE A 458 25.63 -1.82 -6.31
C ILE A 458 25.52 -1.93 -4.79
N ASN A 459 24.33 -2.32 -4.34
CA ASN A 459 24.05 -2.59 -2.94
C ASN A 459 24.56 -3.97 -2.52
N GLY A 460 24.53 -4.97 -3.40
CA GLY A 460 25.07 -6.28 -3.04
C GLY A 460 24.76 -7.35 -4.07
N LYS A 461 25.31 -8.54 -3.84
CA LYS A 461 25.13 -9.72 -4.69
C LYS A 461 23.95 -10.53 -4.15
N ILE A 462 23.00 -10.89 -5.02
CA ILE A 462 21.94 -11.83 -4.69
C ILE A 462 22.52 -13.23 -4.78
N VAL A 463 22.58 -13.94 -3.66
CA VAL A 463 23.28 -15.23 -3.55
C VAL A 463 22.32 -16.41 -3.50
N ALA A 464 21.10 -16.24 -3.00
CA ALA A 464 20.12 -17.32 -2.92
C ALA A 464 18.68 -16.82 -2.96
N ARG A 465 17.76 -17.67 -3.42
CA ARG A 465 16.34 -17.58 -3.10
C ARG A 465 16.09 -18.39 -1.83
N VAL A 466 15.54 -17.75 -0.80
CA VAL A 466 15.31 -18.34 0.53
C VAL A 466 13.83 -18.58 0.85
N TRP A 467 12.92 -18.09 0.01
CA TRP A 467 11.48 -18.38 0.07
C TRP A 467 10.87 -18.26 -1.33
N PRO A 468 9.87 -19.07 -1.71
CA PRO A 468 9.19 -20.12 -0.92
C PRO A 468 10.06 -21.37 -0.68
N PRO A 469 9.78 -22.19 0.36
CA PRO A 469 10.61 -23.34 0.73
C PRO A 469 10.77 -24.36 -0.41
N SER A 470 9.72 -24.54 -1.22
CA SER A 470 9.72 -25.45 -2.38
C SER A 470 10.68 -25.04 -3.49
N LYS A 471 11.21 -23.81 -3.45
CA LYS A 471 12.06 -23.23 -4.47
C LYS A 471 13.40 -22.74 -3.93
N MET A 472 13.75 -23.02 -2.67
CA MET A 472 15.00 -22.54 -2.07
C MET A 472 16.23 -23.05 -2.84
N GLU A 473 17.05 -22.14 -3.35
CA GLU A 473 18.25 -22.49 -4.08
C GLU A 473 19.29 -21.35 -4.10
N TRP A 474 20.57 -21.71 -4.27
CA TRP A 474 21.64 -20.75 -4.55
C TRP A 474 21.55 -20.26 -5.99
N VAL A 475 21.73 -18.97 -6.19
CA VAL A 475 21.76 -18.37 -7.53
C VAL A 475 23.03 -18.84 -8.24
N ARG A 476 22.84 -19.46 -9.41
CA ARG A 476 23.93 -19.95 -10.26
C ARG A 476 24.19 -18.98 -11.41
N ASN A 477 25.40 -19.06 -11.96
CA ASN A 477 25.75 -18.41 -13.22
C ASN A 477 25.32 -19.33 -14.38
N PRO A 478 24.34 -18.94 -15.21
CA PRO A 478 23.92 -19.72 -16.38
C PRO A 478 24.73 -19.36 -17.65
N LEU A 479 25.58 -18.33 -17.60
CA LEU A 479 26.34 -17.88 -18.76
C LEU A 479 27.45 -18.88 -19.08
N GLN A 480 27.64 -19.14 -20.37
CA GLN A 480 28.72 -19.99 -20.88
C GLN A 480 29.72 -19.13 -21.66
N PRO A 481 31.02 -19.49 -21.63
CA PRO A 481 32.00 -18.88 -22.52
C PRO A 481 31.54 -18.97 -23.98
N ALA A 482 31.74 -17.90 -24.73
CA ALA A 482 31.44 -17.90 -26.16
C ALA A 482 32.29 -18.96 -26.86
N GLN A 483 31.65 -19.80 -27.67
CA GLN A 483 32.37 -20.70 -28.57
C GLN A 483 32.79 -19.90 -29.79
N VAL A 484 34.04 -19.46 -29.81
CA VAL A 484 34.63 -18.83 -30.98
C VAL A 484 35.16 -19.97 -31.84
N GLU A 485 34.60 -20.18 -33.03
CA GLU A 485 35.28 -21.02 -34.02
C GLU A 485 36.59 -20.32 -34.36
N GLU A 486 37.73 -20.97 -34.05
CA GLU A 486 39.04 -20.55 -34.52
C GLU A 486 39.01 -20.57 -36.06
N SER A 487 38.66 -19.43 -36.64
CA SER A 487 38.82 -19.20 -38.07
C SER A 487 40.32 -18.99 -38.29
N ILE A 488 40.94 -20.03 -38.85
CA ILE A 488 42.32 -20.05 -39.38
C ILE A 488 42.49 -18.97 -40.45
#